data_AF-A0A6N9DG96-F1
#
_entry.id   AF-A0A6N9DG96-F1
#
_cell.length_a   1.000
_cell.length_b   1.000
_cell.length_c   1.000
_cell.angle_alpha   90.00
_cell.angle_beta   90.00
_cell.angle_gamma   90.00
#
_symmetry.space_group_name_H-M   'P 1'
#
loop_
_entity.id
_entity.type
_entity.pdbx_description
1 polymer ?
#
loop_
_entity_poly.entity_id
_entity_poly.type
_entity_poly.pdbx_seq_one_letter_code
_entity_poly.pdbx_strand_id
1 'polypeptide(L)'
;MEVLQLTTDYDLRVMSEVKALLRLASRKSKDGRLLPSAISDLSRLIDDFATVARASEVDAIRAVATSAMRDATNGDEVLERVLDETGIKLEIISGSQEAQFGFLGAVFTLPAHDGVLFAIGGGSVE
;
A
#
# COMPACT_ATOMS: atom_id res chain seq x y z
N MET A 1 3.58 -4.34 4.30
CA MET A 1 4.84 -3.58 4.39
C MET A 1 5.97 -4.53 4.07
N GLU A 2 6.90 -4.08 3.25
CA GLU A 2 8.14 -4.79 2.95
C GLU A 2 9.31 -3.85 3.24
N VAL A 3 10.38 -4.38 3.82
CA VAL A 3 11.67 -3.70 3.94
C VAL A 3 12.59 -4.33 2.90
N LEU A 4 13.06 -3.50 1.96
CA LEU A 4 13.86 -3.93 0.82
C LEU A 4 15.28 -3.39 0.96
N GLN A 5 16.27 -4.20 0.61
CA GLN A 5 17.65 -3.77 0.44
C GLN A 5 18.01 -3.74 -1.05
N LEU A 6 18.46 -2.58 -1.54
CA LEU A 6 19.07 -2.48 -2.86
C LEU A 6 20.55 -2.80 -2.75
N THR A 7 21.01 -3.80 -3.50
CA THR A 7 22.41 -4.20 -3.56
C THR A 7 23.19 -3.37 -4.58
N THR A 8 24.53 -3.45 -4.53
CA THR A 8 25.42 -2.76 -5.49
C THR A 8 25.22 -3.20 -6.93
N ASP A 9 24.67 -4.40 -7.13
CA ASP A 9 24.42 -5.00 -8.44
C ASP A 9 22.99 -4.69 -8.94
N TYR A 10 22.31 -3.75 -8.27
CA TYR A 10 20.92 -3.32 -8.54
C TYR A 10 19.84 -4.39 -8.27
N ASP A 11 20.18 -5.47 -7.57
CA ASP A 11 19.17 -6.43 -7.09
C ASP A 11 18.45 -5.90 -5.85
N LEU A 12 17.14 -6.13 -5.81
CA LEU A 12 16.30 -5.90 -4.63
C LEU A 12 16.14 -7.18 -3.83
N ARG A 13 16.49 -7.13 -2.54
CA ARG A 13 16.29 -8.24 -1.59
C ARG A 13 15.24 -7.89 -0.55
N VAL A 14 14.29 -8.79 -0.34
CA VAL A 14 13.30 -8.66 0.74
C VAL A 14 13.95 -9.04 2.06
N MET A 15 14.09 -8.07 2.97
CA MET A 15 14.67 -8.26 4.29
C MET A 15 13.62 -8.65 5.33
N SER A 16 12.43 -8.09 5.20
CA SER A 16 11.29 -8.36 6.07
C SER A 16 9.99 -8.07 5.33
N GLU A 17 8.96 -8.86 5.63
CA GLU A 17 7.62 -8.68 5.09
C GLU A 17 6.60 -8.86 6.21
N VAL A 18 5.66 -7.92 6.31
CA VAL A 18 4.54 -7.99 7.24
C VAL A 18 3.24 -7.65 6.51
N LYS A 19 2.23 -8.50 6.68
CA LYS A 19 0.88 -8.33 6.12
C LYS A 19 -0.16 -8.30 7.24
N ALA A 20 -1.12 -7.38 7.12
CA ALA A 20 -2.27 -7.28 8.01
C ALA A 20 -3.54 -7.01 7.20
N LEU A 21 -4.66 -7.60 7.62
CA LEU A 21 -5.92 -7.54 6.89
C LEU A 21 -6.90 -6.58 7.58
N LEU A 22 -7.04 -5.37 7.04
CA LEU A 22 -8.02 -4.38 7.53
C LEU A 22 -9.37 -4.43 6.79
N ARG A 23 -9.40 -5.03 5.59
CA ARG A 23 -10.58 -5.14 4.72
C ARG A 23 -11.30 -3.79 4.52
N LEU A 24 -10.55 -2.73 4.23
CA LEU A 24 -11.08 -1.36 4.14
C LEU A 24 -12.24 -1.24 3.13
N ALA A 25 -12.21 -1.98 2.02
CA ALA A 25 -13.28 -1.99 1.01
C ALA A 25 -14.66 -2.34 1.59
N SER A 26 -14.73 -3.21 2.61
CA SER A 26 -15.99 -3.61 3.26
C SER A 26 -16.33 -2.77 4.49
N ARG A 27 -15.50 -1.79 4.85
CA ARG A 27 -15.68 -0.94 6.05
C ARG A 27 -16.01 0.49 5.67
N LYS A 28 -16.90 0.63 4.68
CA LYS A 28 -17.46 1.90 4.22
C LYS A 28 -18.90 2.04 4.67
N SER A 29 -19.34 3.27 4.95
CA SER A 29 -20.74 3.61 5.13
C SER A 29 -21.50 3.57 3.79
N LYS A 30 -22.82 3.74 3.84
CA LYS A 30 -23.68 3.71 2.64
C LYS A 30 -23.35 4.81 1.63
N ASP A 31 -22.85 5.94 2.10
CA ASP A 31 -22.38 7.09 1.32
C ASP A 31 -20.91 6.96 0.88
N GLY A 32 -20.30 5.79 1.07
CA GLY A 32 -18.95 5.49 0.57
C GLY A 32 -17.81 6.03 1.42
N ARG A 33 -18.07 6.60 2.60
CA ARG A 33 -17.02 7.05 3.52
C ARG A 33 -16.42 5.87 4.27
N LEU A 34 -15.11 5.87 4.50
CA LEU A 34 -14.49 4.94 5.44
C LEU A 34 -15.00 5.20 6.86
N LEU A 35 -15.40 4.13 7.54
CA LEU A 35 -15.90 4.21 8.91
C LEU A 35 -14.80 4.69 9.86
N PRO A 36 -15.13 5.47 10.92
CA PRO A 36 -14.14 5.95 11.88
C PRO A 36 -13.30 4.85 12.52
N SER A 37 -13.87 3.66 12.75
CA SER A 37 -13.13 2.50 13.26
C SER A 37 -12.11 1.97 12.24
N ALA A 38 -12.43 1.99 10.95
CA ALA A 38 -11.51 1.56 9.90
C ALA A 38 -10.32 2.52 9.77
N ILE A 39 -10.58 3.82 9.91
CA ILE A 39 -9.55 4.86 9.90
C ILE A 39 -8.62 4.71 11.11
N SER A 40 -9.18 4.54 12.31
CA SER A 40 -8.39 4.33 13.53
C SER A 40 -7.51 3.08 13.46
N ASP A 41 -8.05 1.97 12.93
CA ASP A 41 -7.28 0.73 12.75
C ASP A 41 -6.19 0.89 11.67
N LEU A 42 -6.46 1.65 10.60
CA LEU A 42 -5.47 1.98 9.57
C LEU A 42 -4.33 2.81 10.16
N SER A 43 -4.64 3.91 10.86
CA SER A 43 -3.63 4.77 11.48
C SER A 43 -2.73 3.99 12.43
N ARG A 44 -3.32 3.14 13.30
CA ARG A 44 -2.54 2.30 14.22
C ARG A 44 -1.59 1.37 13.47
N LEU A 45 -2.09 0.69 12.44
CA LEU A 45 -1.25 -0.21 11.63
C LEU A 45 -0.11 0.53 10.93
N ILE A 46 -0.37 1.74 10.43
CA ILE A 46 0.67 2.55 9.78
C ILE A 46 1.69 3.06 10.80
N ASP A 47 1.29 3.41 12.02
CA ASP A 47 2.23 3.77 13.10
C ASP A 47 3.12 2.59 13.52
N ASP A 48 2.54 1.38 13.60
CA ASP A 48 3.30 0.15 13.82
C ASP A 48 4.34 -0.05 12.71
N PHE A 49 3.96 0.16 11.45
CA PHE A 49 4.88 0.08 10.31
C PHE A 49 5.93 1.20 10.30
N ALA A 50 5.57 2.42 10.70
CA ALA A 50 6.51 3.53 10.86
C ALA A 50 7.57 3.20 11.92
N THR A 51 7.18 2.52 13.00
CA THR A 51 8.10 2.04 14.04
C THR A 51 9.05 0.98 13.50
N VAL A 52 8.57 0.02 12.71
CA VAL A 52 9.46 -0.97 12.06
C VAL A 52 10.40 -0.31 11.05
N ALA A 53 9.92 0.63 10.24
CA ALA A 53 10.74 1.36 9.28
C ALA A 53 11.87 2.15 9.97
N ARG A 54 11.57 2.86 11.07
CA ARG A 54 12.56 3.56 11.91
C ARG A 54 13.59 2.60 12.50
N ALA A 55 13.15 1.47 13.05
CA ALA A 55 14.04 0.47 13.64
C ALA A 55 14.92 -0.24 12.59
N SER A 56 14.48 -0.28 11.34
CA SER A 56 15.24 -0.86 10.22
C SER A 56 16.19 0.15 9.55
N GLU A 57 16.20 1.41 10.01
CA GLU A 57 17.06 2.48 9.47
C GLU A 57 16.94 2.65 7.94
N VAL A 58 15.72 2.55 7.41
CA VAL A 58 15.51 2.66 5.96
C VAL A 58 15.83 4.06 5.42
N ASP A 59 16.44 4.13 4.24
CA ASP A 59 16.77 5.40 3.58
C ASP A 59 15.53 6.14 3.05
N ALA A 60 14.47 5.40 2.69
CA ALA A 60 13.25 5.95 2.12
C ALA A 60 12.03 5.06 2.39
N ILE A 61 10.86 5.70 2.42
CA ILE A 61 9.56 5.03 2.55
C ILE A 61 8.69 5.40 1.36
N ARG A 62 8.16 4.39 0.67
CA ARG A 62 7.11 4.53 -0.34
C ARG A 62 5.84 3.84 0.18
N ALA A 63 4.81 4.63 0.46
CA ALA A 63 3.53 4.13 0.95
C ALA A 63 2.41 4.52 -0.02
N VAL A 64 1.70 3.52 -0.55
CA VAL A 64 0.63 3.71 -1.54
C VAL A 64 -0.69 3.13 -1.04
N ALA A 65 -1.78 3.74 -1.48
CA ALA A 65 -3.14 3.31 -1.23
C ALA A 65 -3.89 3.12 -2.55
N THR A 66 -4.70 2.07 -2.65
CA THR A 66 -5.31 1.65 -3.92
C THR A 66 -6.84 1.73 -3.87
N SER A 67 -7.55 0.84 -4.57
CA SER A 67 -9.00 0.89 -4.82
C SER A 67 -9.86 1.29 -3.63
N ALA A 68 -9.68 0.64 -2.47
CA ALA A 68 -10.53 0.95 -1.31
C ALA A 68 -10.46 2.42 -0.84
N MET A 69 -9.27 3.04 -0.94
CA MET A 69 -9.05 4.45 -0.57
C MET A 69 -9.43 5.38 -1.72
N ARG A 70 -9.14 5.00 -2.97
CA ARG A 70 -9.53 5.74 -4.18
C ARG A 70 -11.06 5.86 -4.32
N ASP A 71 -11.79 4.82 -3.92
CA ASP A 71 -13.25 4.77 -3.98
C ASP A 71 -13.92 5.41 -2.75
N ALA A 72 -13.16 5.71 -1.69
CA ALA A 72 -13.70 6.30 -0.48
C ALA A 72 -13.93 7.80 -0.69
N THR A 73 -15.14 8.29 -0.40
CA THR A 73 -15.48 9.72 -0.56
C THR A 73 -14.72 10.64 0.38
N ASN A 74 -14.05 10.08 1.40
CA ASN A 74 -13.18 10.76 2.33
C ASN A 74 -11.73 10.24 2.30
N GLY A 75 -11.29 9.65 1.18
CA GLY A 75 -9.93 9.13 1.04
C GLY A 75 -8.85 10.15 1.40
N ASP A 76 -8.95 11.37 0.87
CA ASP A 76 -7.96 12.44 1.11
C ASP A 76 -7.91 12.88 2.59
N GLU A 77 -9.06 13.02 3.24
CA GLU A 77 -9.16 13.32 4.68
C GLU A 77 -8.44 12.25 5.52
N VAL A 78 -8.55 10.98 5.10
CA VAL A 78 -7.87 9.86 5.76
C VAL A 78 -6.35 9.93 5.52
N LEU A 79 -5.89 10.34 4.34
CA LEU A 79 -4.45 10.52 4.08
C LEU A 79 -3.84 11.59 4.98
N GLU A 80 -4.50 12.75 5.09
CA GLU A 80 -4.06 13.86 5.95
C GLU A 80 -3.96 13.40 7.40
N ARG A 81 -5.01 12.74 7.90
CA ARG A 81 -5.03 12.22 9.26
C ARG A 81 -3.91 11.21 9.53
N VAL A 82 -3.67 10.26 8.62
CA VAL A 82 -2.60 9.28 8.78
C VAL A 82 -1.23 9.96 8.77
N LEU A 83 -1.04 10.96 7.90
CA LEU A 83 0.20 11.75 7.87
C LEU A 83 0.43 12.48 9.20
N ASP A 84 -0.59 13.15 9.74
CA ASP A 84 -0.50 13.89 10.99
C ASP A 84 -0.24 12.97 12.19
N GLU A 85 -0.87 11.80 12.23
CA GLU A 85 -0.75 10.85 13.36
C GLU A 85 0.55 10.04 13.32
N THR A 86 1.08 9.70 12.12
CA THR A 86 2.16 8.71 11.97
C THR A 86 3.43 9.27 11.32
N GLY A 87 3.35 10.42 10.67
CA GLY A 87 4.41 10.97 9.82
C GLY A 87 4.58 10.25 8.48
N ILE A 88 3.79 9.22 8.17
CA ILE A 88 3.87 8.48 6.91
C ILE A 88 2.94 9.10 5.87
N LYS A 89 3.54 9.58 4.78
CA LYS A 89 2.79 10.08 3.63
C LYS A 89 2.30 8.93 2.77
N LEU A 90 1.00 8.66 2.84
CA LEU A 90 0.29 7.79 1.90
C LEU A 90 -0.06 8.54 0.62
N GLU A 91 0.02 7.86 -0.53
CA GLU A 91 -0.42 8.37 -1.83
C GLU A 91 -1.50 7.45 -2.41
N ILE A 92 -2.66 8.01 -2.75
CA ILE A 92 -3.66 7.28 -3.54
C ILE A 92 -3.19 7.21 -4.98
N ILE A 93 -3.02 6.00 -5.50
CA ILE A 93 -2.62 5.78 -6.88
C ILE A 93 -3.80 5.40 -7.78
N SER A 94 -3.71 5.79 -9.05
CA SER A 94 -4.66 5.38 -10.08
C SER A 94 -4.59 3.88 -10.35
N GLY A 95 -5.66 3.29 -10.89
CA GLY A 95 -5.65 1.88 -11.31
C GLY A 95 -4.59 1.59 -12.39
N SER A 96 -4.30 2.55 -13.28
CA SER A 96 -3.21 2.42 -14.25
C SER A 96 -1.83 2.37 -13.61
N GLN A 97 -1.58 3.15 -12.55
CA GLN A 97 -0.33 3.09 -11.80
C GLN A 97 -0.23 1.78 -11.02
N GLU A 98 -1.33 1.32 -10.41
CA GLU A 98 -1.41 0.04 -9.72
C GLU A 98 -1.08 -1.13 -10.67
N ALA A 99 -1.70 -1.15 -11.86
CA ALA A 99 -1.40 -2.12 -12.92
C ALA A 99 0.06 -2.05 -13.38
N GLN A 100 0.59 -0.83 -13.59
CA GLN A 100 1.98 -0.64 -14.02
C GLN A 100 2.97 -1.15 -12.97
N PHE A 101 2.76 -0.84 -11.68
CA PHE A 101 3.64 -1.29 -10.61
C PHE A 101 3.56 -2.80 -10.40
N GLY A 102 2.36 -3.38 -10.44
CA GLY A 102 2.17 -4.83 -10.38
C GLY A 102 2.86 -5.55 -11.55
N PHE A 103 2.73 -5.00 -12.76
CA PHE A 103 3.40 -5.53 -13.95
C PHE A 103 4.92 -5.46 -13.82
N LEU A 104 5.49 -4.32 -13.41
CA LEU A 104 6.93 -4.18 -13.19
C LEU A 104 7.42 -5.21 -12.15
N GLY A 105 6.72 -5.36 -11.03
CA GLY A 105 7.05 -6.37 -10.02
C GLY A 105 7.05 -7.79 -10.59
N ALA A 106 6.06 -8.14 -11.42
CA ALA A 106 5.95 -9.45 -12.02
C ALA A 106 7.06 -9.74 -13.05
N VAL A 107 7.36 -8.82 -13.97
CA VAL A 107 8.36 -9.06 -15.03
C VAL A 107 9.79 -9.16 -14.50
N PHE A 108 10.10 -8.56 -13.36
CA PHE A 108 11.41 -8.68 -12.72
C PHE A 108 11.55 -9.92 -11.83
N THR A 109 10.46 -10.62 -11.53
CA THR A 109 10.47 -11.76 -10.58
C THR A 109 10.01 -13.08 -11.19
N LEU A 110 9.22 -13.06 -12.27
CA LEU A 110 8.72 -14.24 -12.94
C LEU A 110 9.55 -14.57 -14.19
N PRO A 111 9.88 -15.85 -14.43
CA PRO A 111 10.55 -16.30 -15.64
C PRO A 111 9.56 -16.40 -16.81
N ALA A 112 8.92 -15.28 -17.16
CA ALA A 112 7.95 -15.18 -18.24
C ALA A 112 8.34 -14.03 -19.18
N HIS A 113 8.28 -14.29 -20.49
CA HIS A 113 8.68 -13.33 -21.53
C HIS A 113 7.51 -12.85 -22.40
N ASP A 114 6.33 -13.46 -22.25
CA ASP A 114 5.09 -13.09 -22.93
C ASP A 114 3.89 -13.57 -22.07
N GLY A 115 2.79 -12.83 -22.12
CA GLY A 115 1.58 -13.11 -21.36
C GLY A 115 0.79 -11.87 -20.95
N VAL A 116 -0.37 -12.12 -20.34
CA VAL A 116 -1.22 -11.10 -19.71
C VAL A 116 -1.20 -11.30 -18.21
N LEU A 117 -0.90 -10.25 -17.46
CA LEU A 117 -0.99 -10.25 -16.01
C LEU A 117 -2.40 -9.82 -15.60
N PHE A 118 -3.02 -10.60 -14.73
CA PHE A 118 -4.23 -10.21 -14.02
C PHE A 118 -3.91 -10.11 -12.53
N ALA A 119 -4.13 -8.94 -11.94
CA ALA A 119 -4.03 -8.73 -10.50
C ALA A 119 -5.44 -8.56 -9.92
N ILE A 120 -5.87 -9.55 -9.12
CA ILE A 120 -7.23 -9.55 -8.53
C ILE A 120 -7.12 -9.09 -7.08
N GLY A 121 -7.59 -7.86 -6.83
CA GLY A 121 -7.65 -7.26 -5.51
C GLY A 121 -9.00 -7.45 -4.82
N GLY A 122 -9.14 -6.86 -3.63
CA GLY A 122 -10.40 -6.89 -2.86
C GLY A 122 -11.47 -5.91 -3.34
N GLY A 123 -11.11 -4.97 -4.22
CA GLY A 123 -12.00 -3.92 -4.74
C GLY A 123 -11.77 -3.54 -6.20
N SER A 124 -10.79 -4.14 -6.86
CA SER A 124 -10.44 -3.88 -8.27
C SER A 124 -9.82 -5.12 -8.91
N VAL A 125 -9.79 -5.11 -10.23
CA VAL A 125 -8.97 -6.01 -11.04
C VAL A 125 -8.18 -5.12 -11.98
N GLU A 126 -6.88 -5.32 -11.98
CA GLU A 126 -5.93 -4.71 -12.88
C GLU A 126 -5.47 -5.72 -13.94
#